data_AF-A0A401TZZ1-F1
#
_entry.id   AF-A0A401TZZ1-F1
#
_cell.length_a   1.000
_cell.length_b   1.000
_cell.length_c   1.000
_cell.angle_alpha   90.00
_cell.angle_beta   90.00
_cell.angle_gamma   90.00
#
_symmetry.space_group_name_H-M   'P 1'
#
loop_
_entity.id
_entity.type
_entity.pdbx_description
1 polymer ?
#
loop_
_entity_poly.entity_id
_entity_poly.type
_entity_poly.pdbx_seq_one_letter_code
_entity_poly.pdbx_strand_id
1 'polypeptide(L)' 'MLCFLQVDLKEQGQLLRHARFTVSCGRRKAVRQVFLFEQLIVLSKPKRAEAGPDAYVYKSSLK' A
#
# COMPACT_ATOMS: atom_id res chain seq x y z
N MET A 1 -0.35 -9.81 1.64
CA MET A 1 -0.80 -10.04 0.25
C MET A 1 -1.58 -8.82 -0.22
N LEU A 2 -1.16 -8.16 -1.31
CA LEU A 2 -1.84 -6.99 -1.88
C LEU A 2 -2.84 -7.47 -2.96
N CYS A 3 -4.09 -7.76 -2.59
CA CYS A 3 -5.00 -8.57 -3.42
C CYS A 3 -5.60 -7.89 -4.68
N PHE A 4 -5.16 -6.69 -5.08
CA PHE A 4 -5.79 -5.96 -6.21
C PHE A 4 -4.83 -5.13 -7.06
N LEU A 5 -3.51 -5.28 -6.90
CA LEU A 5 -2.57 -4.63 -7.82
C LEU A 5 -2.33 -5.54 -9.03
N GLN A 6 -2.79 -5.09 -10.20
CA GLN A 6 -2.17 -5.43 -11.48
C GLN A 6 -0.89 -4.58 -11.65
N VAL A 7 -0.05 -4.53 -10.62
CA VAL A 7 1.27 -3.89 -10.65
C VAL A 7 2.25 -4.97 -10.25
N ASP A 8 3.15 -5.29 -11.16
CA ASP A 8 4.18 -6.28 -10.91
C ASP A 8 5.19 -5.69 -9.93
N LEU A 9 5.02 -5.97 -8.65
CA LEU A 9 5.88 -5.50 -7.57
C LEU A 9 7.34 -5.96 -7.76
N LYS A 10 7.58 -7.04 -8.53
CA LYS A 10 8.95 -7.52 -8.79
C LYS A 10 9.74 -6.56 -9.67
N GLU A 11 9.08 -5.79 -10.52
CA GLU A 11 9.73 -4.82 -11.39
C GLU A 11 10.04 -3.50 -10.69
N GLN A 12 9.53 -3.28 -9.46
CA GLN A 12 9.56 -1.97 -8.79
C GLN A 12 10.76 -1.81 -7.86
N GLY A 13 11.67 -2.78 -7.88
CA GLY A 13 12.85 -2.83 -7.04
C GLY A 13 12.57 -3.35 -5.63
N GLN A 14 13.53 -3.14 -4.73
CA GLN A 14 13.42 -3.63 -3.34
C GLN A 14 12.40 -2.83 -2.53
N LEU A 15 11.72 -3.51 -1.59
CA LEU A 15 10.88 -2.84 -0.60
C LEU A 15 11.78 -2.20 0.46
N LEU A 16 11.86 -0.87 0.45
CA LEU A 16 12.68 -0.10 1.37
C LEU A 16 11.96 0.17 2.70
N ARG A 17 10.64 0.34 2.67
CA ARG A 17 9.86 0.64 3.88
C ARG A 17 8.41 0.21 3.79
N HIS A 18 7.89 -0.27 4.92
CA HIS A 18 6.49 -0.60 5.11
C HIS A 18 6.00 0.00 6.43
N ALA A 19 5.12 1.00 6.36
CA ALA A 19 4.64 1.68 7.56
C ALA A 19 3.24 2.28 7.37
N ARG A 20 2.61 2.58 8.51
CA ARG A 20 1.26 3.16 8.57
C ARG A 20 1.36 4.69 8.62
N PHE A 21 0.69 5.38 7.71
CA PHE A 21 0.69 6.84 7.62
C PHE A 21 -0.72 7.41 7.57
N THR A 22 -0.89 8.61 8.11
CA THR A 22 -2.07 9.44 7.84
C THR A 22 -1.81 10.20 6.54
N VAL A 23 -2.53 9.83 5.48
CA VAL A 23 -2.39 10.45 4.15
C VAL A 23 -3.49 11.48 3.97
N SER A 24 -3.11 12.70 3.60
CA SER A 24 -4.04 13.78 3.25
C SER A 24 -4.15 13.94 1.73
N CYS A 25 -5.37 13.91 1.22
CA CYS A 25 -5.70 14.23 -0.17
C CYS A 25 -6.74 15.35 -0.18
N GLY A 26 -6.29 16.57 -0.44
CA GLY A 26 -7.10 17.78 -0.23
C GLY A 26 -7.59 17.88 1.23
N ARG A 27 -8.91 18.01 1.42
CA ARG A 27 -9.53 18.09 2.76
C ARG A 27 -9.72 16.74 3.45
N ARG A 28 -9.52 15.62 2.75
CA ARG A 28 -9.75 14.27 3.29
C ARG A 28 -8.46 13.73 3.89
N LYS A 29 -8.52 13.23 5.12
CA LYS A 29 -7.43 12.49 5.77
C LYS A 29 -7.85 11.04 5.94
N ALA A 30 -6.95 10.11 5.67
CA ALA A 30 -7.22 8.72 5.92
C ALA A 30 -5.93 7.95 6.23
N VAL A 31 -6.04 6.97 7.12
CA VAL A 31 -4.92 6.12 7.44
C VAL A 31 -4.72 5.09 6.32
N ARG A 32 -3.48 4.96 5.87
CA ARG A 32 -3.06 4.04 4.81
C ARG A 32 -1.85 3.26 5.27
N GLN A 33 -1.76 2.02 4.82
CA GLN A 33 -0.50 1.30 4.87
C GLN A 33 0.27 1.62 3.59
N VAL A 34 1.49 2.13 3.74
CA VAL A 34 2.34 2.56 2.64
C VAL A 34 3.50 1.60 2.46
N PHE A 35 3.74 1.20 1.22
CA PHE A 35 4.89 0.41 0.81
C PHE A 35 5.76 1.27 -0.10
N LEU A 36 6.98 1.57 0.34
CA LEU A 36 7.98 2.30 -0.44
C LEU A 36 8.92 1.30 -1.08
N PHE A 37 8.84 1.19 -2.40
CA PHE A 37 9.81 0.50 -3.22
C PHE A 37 10.83 1.50 -3.79
N GLU A 38 11.92 1.01 -4.37
CA GLU A 38 12.92 1.85 -5.01
C GLU A 38 12.34 2.72 -6.13
N GLN A 39 11.37 2.20 -6.89
CA GLN A 39 10.83 2.87 -8.06
C GLN A 39 9.38 3.33 -7.90
N LEU A 40 8.70 3.04 -6.79
CA LEU A 40 7.30 3.44 -6.59
C LEU A 40 6.85 3.43 -5.12
N ILE A 41 5.84 4.25 -4.81
CA ILE A 41 5.14 4.24 -3.53
C ILE A 41 3.72 3.67 -3.69
N VAL A 42 3.39 2.58 -3.02
CA VAL A 42 2.03 2.01 -2.98
C VAL A 42 1.31 2.50 -1.74
N LEU A 43 0.13 3.08 -1.92
CA LEU A 43 -0.83 3.34 -0.86
C LEU A 43 -1.90 2.26 -0.84
N SER A 44 -2.16 1.71 0.34
CA SER A 44 -3.15 0.65 0.52
C SER A 44 -4.02 0.88 1.76
N LYS A 45 -5.15 0.18 1.81
CA LYS A 45 -6.04 0.10 2.97
C LYS A 45 -5.88 -1.28 3.61
N PRO A 46 -5.63 -1.38 4.92
CA PRO A 46 -5.64 -2.68 5.59
C PRO A 46 -7.05 -3.30 5.50
N LYS A 47 -7.10 -4.59 5.18
CA LYS A 47 -8.28 -5.44 5.22
C LYS A 47 -7.98 -6.52 6.25
N ARG A 48 -8.60 -6.41 7.42
CA ARG A 48 -8.59 -7.48 8.41
C ARG A 48 -9.26 -8.70 7.79
N ALA A 49 -8.56 -9.82 7.79
CA ALA A 49 -9.16 -11.09 7.41
C ALA A 49 -9.86 -11.68 8.64
N GLU A 50 -11.04 -12.28 8.46
CA GLU A 50 -11.79 -12.97 9.52
C GLU A 50 -10.99 -14.18 10.06
N ALA A 51 -10.19 -14.82 9.21
CA ALA A 51 -9.25 -15.88 9.56
C ALA A 51 -8.04 -15.83 8.61
N GLY A 52 -6.94 -15.19 9.03
CA GLY A 52 -5.71 -15.13 8.24
C GLY A 52 -4.85 -13.89 8.50
N PRO A 53 -3.64 -13.82 7.92
CA PRO A 53 -2.77 -12.66 8.03
C PRO A 53 -3.41 -11.43 7.38
N ASP A 54 -3.16 -10.24 7.95
CA ASP A 54 -3.70 -8.98 7.44
C ASP A 54 -3.40 -8.83 5.94
N ALA A 55 -4.47 -8.62 5.17
CA ALA A 55 -4.38 -8.34 3.75
C ALA A 55 -4.38 -6.82 3.51
N TYR A 56 -3.79 -6.38 2.41
CA TYR A 56 -3.81 -4.97 2.04
C TYR A 56 -4.54 -4.82 0.71
N VAL A 57 -5.47 -3.87 0.65
CA VAL A 57 -6.23 -3.54 -0.56
C VAL A 57 -5.57 -2.34 -1.20
N TYR A 58 -5.18 -2.47 -2.47
CA TYR A 58 -4.64 -1.38 -3.26
C TYR A 58 -5.56 -0.15 -3.23
N LYS A 59 -4.98 1.04 -3.16
CA LYS A 59 -5.71 2.30 -3.31
C LYS A 59 -5.15 3.15 -4.43
N SER A 60 -3.85 3.40 -4.42
CA SER A 60 -3.19 4.20 -5.43
C SER A 60 -1.68 3.94 -5.38
N SER A 61 -0.98 4.35 -6.42
CA SER A 61 0.47 4.38 -6.46
C SER A 61 0.95 5.76 -6.91
N LEU A 62 2.17 6.08 -6.53
CA LEU A 62 2.93 7.22 -7.03
C LEU A 62 4.20 6.65 -7.64
N LYS A 63 4.52 7.09 -8.86
CA LYS A 63 5.73 6.74 -9.58
C LYS A 63 6.54 8.01 -9.82
#